data_AF-A0A427A9A5-F1
#
_entry.id   AF-A0A427A9A5-F1
#
_cell.length_a   1.000
_cell.length_b   1.000
_cell.length_c   1.000
_cell.angle_alpha   90.00
_cell.angle_beta   90.00
_cell.angle_gamma   90.00
#
_symmetry.space_group_name_H-M   'P 1'
#
loop_
_entity.id
_entity.type
_entity.pdbx_description
1 polymer ?
#
loop_
_entity_poly.entity_id
_entity_poly.type
_entity_poly.pdbx_seq_one_letter_code
_entity_poly.pdbx_strand_id
1 'polypeptide(L)'
;MTSKPKWWWRTLACTPYLLPLHLMWMHADSAYHLHPLLQDWDFLVNPFLDTIALMPSWILMVLMFSAYYFVVRRKEWPHFLRFHIIMAMLLENAYQAIAIACTWLPKTLYRGELGMHFWLAVMFVQLHTVVECMRCALSGKYADVPFVSDTAYIHSDPKIF
;
A
#
# COMPACT_ATOMS: atom_id res chain seq x y z
N MET A 1 20.11 16.56 1.18
CA MET A 1 19.82 16.85 -0.24
C MET A 1 18.99 18.12 -0.31
N THR A 2 19.45 19.18 -0.98
CA THR A 2 18.93 20.56 -0.86
C THR A 2 17.98 21.02 -1.98
N SER A 3 17.64 20.17 -2.96
CA SER A 3 16.66 20.51 -4.01
C SER A 3 15.46 19.56 -3.98
N LYS A 4 14.25 20.12 -4.19
CA LYS A 4 13.03 19.30 -4.30
C LYS A 4 13.13 18.37 -5.52
N PRO A 5 12.73 17.09 -5.41
CA PRO A 5 12.75 16.16 -6.54
C PRO A 5 11.89 16.69 -7.69
N LYS A 6 12.26 16.37 -8.94
CA LYS A 6 11.50 16.79 -10.13
C LYS A 6 10.09 16.19 -10.10
N TRP A 7 9.10 16.87 -10.69
CA TRP A 7 7.68 16.48 -10.60
C TRP A 7 7.41 15.05 -11.08
N TRP A 8 8.08 14.60 -12.13
CA TRP A 8 7.93 13.23 -12.65
C TRP A 8 8.44 12.16 -11.68
N TRP A 9 9.44 12.46 -10.84
CA TRP A 9 9.87 11.53 -9.80
C TRP A 9 8.85 11.44 -8.66
N ARG A 10 8.10 12.51 -8.42
CA ARG A 10 7.04 12.55 -7.41
C ARG A 10 5.84 11.75 -7.85
N THR A 11 5.42 11.89 -9.12
CA THR A 11 4.34 11.09 -9.68
C THR A 11 4.73 9.61 -9.76
N LEU A 12 5.95 9.29 -10.21
CA LEU A 12 6.45 7.91 -10.25
C LEU A 12 6.56 7.27 -8.86
N ALA A 13 6.93 8.05 -7.84
CA ALA A 13 6.96 7.58 -6.45
C ALA A 13 5.57 7.30 -5.86
N CYS A 14 4.48 7.79 -6.48
CA CYS A 14 3.12 7.47 -6.07
C CYS A 14 2.63 6.12 -6.61
N THR A 15 3.11 5.71 -7.78
CA THR A 15 2.73 4.45 -8.43
C THR A 15 2.79 3.21 -7.51
N PRO A 16 3.85 2.96 -6.72
CA PRO A 16 3.91 1.76 -5.89
C PRO A 16 2.84 1.72 -4.79
N TYR A 17 2.31 2.88 -4.35
CA TYR A 17 1.25 2.95 -3.34
C TYR A 17 -0.14 2.53 -3.85
N LEU A 18 -0.32 2.40 -5.17
CA LEU A 18 -1.55 1.82 -5.73
C LEU A 18 -1.73 0.35 -5.33
N LEU A 19 -0.64 -0.34 -5.00
CA LEU A 19 -0.65 -1.74 -4.66
C LEU A 19 -1.23 -2.04 -3.26
N PRO A 20 -0.74 -1.41 -2.17
CA PRO A 20 -1.38 -1.56 -0.86
C PRO A 20 -2.84 -1.07 -0.87
N LEU A 21 -3.19 -0.12 -1.75
CA LEU A 21 -4.57 0.33 -1.94
C LEU A 21 -5.45 -0.73 -2.63
N HIS A 22 -4.90 -1.45 -3.61
CA HIS A 22 -5.61 -2.57 -4.23
C HIS A 22 -5.86 -3.73 -3.25
N LEU A 23 -4.83 -4.14 -2.49
CA LEU A 23 -4.94 -5.26 -1.56
C LEU A 23 -6.04 -5.01 -0.51
N MET A 24 -6.13 -3.77 -0.05
CA MET A 24 -7.21 -3.31 0.82
C MET A 24 -8.58 -3.57 0.19
N TRP A 25 -8.75 -3.26 -1.11
CA TRP A 25 -10.02 -3.45 -1.81
C TRP A 25 -10.42 -4.93 -1.95
N MET A 26 -9.47 -5.81 -2.24
CA MET A 26 -9.73 -7.25 -2.33
C MET A 26 -10.30 -7.82 -1.01
N HIS A 27 -9.91 -7.26 0.13
CA HIS A 27 -10.42 -7.65 1.45
C HIS A 27 -11.63 -6.81 1.90
N ALA A 28 -11.88 -5.66 1.26
CA ALA A 28 -13.06 -4.83 1.48
C ALA A 28 -14.35 -5.49 0.98
N ASP A 29 -14.28 -6.22 -0.14
CA ASP A 29 -15.41 -7.04 -0.60
C ASP A 29 -15.78 -8.07 0.47
N SER A 30 -14.80 -8.73 1.09
CA SER A 30 -15.04 -9.65 2.22
C SER A 30 -15.62 -8.96 3.49
N ALA A 31 -15.56 -7.63 3.58
CA ALA A 31 -16.09 -6.82 4.67
C ALA A 31 -17.49 -6.19 4.35
N TYR A 32 -18.11 -6.54 3.21
CA TYR A 32 -19.55 -6.52 2.85
C TYR A 32 -20.55 -5.47 3.42
N HIS A 33 -20.12 -4.34 4.00
CA HIS A 33 -21.02 -3.28 4.50
C HIS A 33 -20.59 -1.85 4.13
N LEU A 34 -19.52 -1.68 3.34
CA LEU A 34 -19.11 -0.37 2.79
C LEU A 34 -19.94 0.07 1.57
N HIS A 35 -20.85 -0.79 1.10
CA HIS A 35 -21.74 -0.56 -0.05
C HIS A 35 -22.45 0.81 -0.03
N PRO A 36 -22.99 1.33 1.08
CA PRO A 36 -23.77 2.58 1.04
C PRO A 36 -22.95 3.83 0.68
N LEU A 37 -21.65 3.85 0.98
CA LEU A 37 -20.79 5.03 0.75
C LEU A 37 -20.15 5.04 -0.65
N LEU A 38 -20.03 3.87 -1.27
CA LEU A 38 -19.40 3.69 -2.59
C LEU A 38 -20.41 3.65 -3.73
N GLN A 39 -21.69 3.39 -3.42
CA GLN A 39 -22.79 3.33 -4.39
C GLN A 39 -22.96 4.65 -5.18
N ASP A 40 -22.66 5.80 -4.56
CA ASP A 40 -22.70 7.11 -5.24
C ASP A 40 -21.58 7.29 -6.28
N TRP A 41 -20.50 6.50 -6.21
CA TRP A 41 -19.34 6.55 -7.09
C TRP A 41 -19.20 5.31 -8.00
N ASP A 42 -20.22 4.44 -8.01
CA ASP A 42 -20.23 3.14 -8.69
C ASP A 42 -19.76 3.20 -10.15
N PHE A 43 -20.10 4.27 -10.88
CA PHE A 43 -19.75 4.41 -12.30
C PHE A 43 -18.25 4.55 -12.56
N LEU A 44 -17.50 5.19 -11.65
CA LEU A 44 -16.05 5.37 -11.78
C LEU A 44 -15.27 4.22 -11.14
N VAL A 45 -15.85 3.65 -10.09
CA VAL A 45 -15.19 2.70 -9.20
C VAL A 45 -15.32 1.29 -9.80
N ASN A 46 -16.50 0.83 -10.20
CA ASN A 46 -16.71 -0.53 -10.71
C ASN A 46 -15.87 -0.94 -11.93
N PRO A 47 -15.71 -0.14 -13.01
CA PRO A 47 -14.90 -0.60 -14.14
C PRO A 47 -13.43 -0.73 -13.80
N PHE A 48 -12.87 0.15 -12.95
CA PHE A 48 -11.48 0.02 -12.48
C PHE A 48 -11.30 -1.23 -11.63
N LEU A 49 -12.29 -1.53 -10.78
CA LEU A 49 -12.24 -2.66 -9.87
C LEU A 49 -12.42 -4.00 -10.57
N ASP A 50 -13.37 -4.12 -11.50
CA ASP A 50 -13.59 -5.34 -12.25
C ASP A 50 -12.35 -5.72 -13.06
N THR A 51 -11.73 -4.73 -13.70
CA THR A 51 -10.49 -4.92 -14.47
C THR A 51 -9.35 -5.44 -13.59
N ILE A 52 -9.28 -4.99 -12.35
CA ILE A 52 -8.24 -5.38 -11.41
C ILE A 52 -8.58 -6.69 -10.69
N ALA A 53 -9.85 -6.99 -10.43
CA ALA A 53 -10.31 -8.26 -9.86
C ALA A 53 -10.06 -9.45 -10.81
N LEU A 54 -10.03 -9.19 -12.12
CA LEU A 54 -9.62 -10.15 -13.15
C LEU A 54 -8.12 -10.47 -13.13
N MET A 55 -7.28 -9.66 -12.47
CA MET A 55 -5.86 -9.95 -12.37
C MET A 55 -5.59 -11.00 -11.28
N PRO A 56 -4.81 -12.05 -11.59
CA PRO A 56 -4.32 -12.97 -10.58
C PRO A 56 -3.55 -12.25 -9.47
N SER A 57 -3.85 -12.59 -8.22
CA SER A 57 -3.21 -11.99 -7.03
C SER A 57 -1.68 -12.07 -7.03
N TRP A 58 -1.10 -13.09 -7.69
CA TRP A 58 0.34 -13.25 -7.80
C TRP A 58 1.03 -12.22 -8.72
N ILE A 59 0.30 -11.59 -9.65
CA ILE A 59 0.91 -10.60 -10.56
C ILE A 59 1.39 -9.38 -9.77
N LEU A 60 0.63 -8.96 -8.77
CA LEU A 60 0.96 -7.82 -7.92
C LEU A 60 2.22 -8.09 -7.10
N MET A 61 2.34 -9.31 -6.58
CA MET A 61 3.55 -9.78 -5.92
C MET A 61 4.77 -9.72 -6.87
N VAL A 62 4.62 -10.18 -8.11
CA VAL A 62 5.68 -10.09 -9.14
C VAL A 62 6.03 -8.63 -9.45
N LEU A 63 5.04 -7.74 -9.52
CA LEU A 63 5.25 -6.30 -9.73
C LEU A 63 6.05 -5.66 -8.58
N MET A 64 5.81 -6.03 -7.32
CA MET A 64 6.63 -5.52 -6.20
C MET A 64 8.04 -6.07 -6.19
N PHE A 65 8.21 -7.37 -6.38
CA PHE A 65 9.55 -7.96 -6.40
C PHE A 65 10.36 -7.38 -7.56
N SER A 66 9.76 -7.23 -8.74
CA SER A 66 10.42 -6.57 -9.86
C SER A 66 10.78 -5.10 -9.54
N ALA A 67 9.87 -4.32 -8.93
CA ALA A 67 10.17 -2.95 -8.51
C ALA A 67 11.35 -2.89 -7.52
N TYR A 68 11.43 -3.83 -6.58
CA TYR A 68 12.55 -3.94 -5.65
C TYR A 68 13.88 -4.25 -6.39
N TYR A 69 13.92 -5.28 -7.24
CA TYR A 69 15.14 -5.69 -7.94
C TYR A 69 15.61 -4.67 -8.99
N PHE A 70 14.68 -4.06 -9.73
CA PHE A 70 15.02 -3.14 -10.81
C PHE A 70 15.21 -1.69 -10.36
N VAL A 71 14.55 -1.25 -9.28
CA VAL A 71 14.63 0.14 -8.81
C VAL A 71 15.39 0.23 -7.50
N VAL A 72 14.99 -0.50 -6.46
CA VAL A 72 15.57 -0.36 -5.11
C VAL A 72 17.02 -0.82 -5.06
N ARG A 73 17.37 -1.91 -5.75
CA ARG A 73 18.74 -2.46 -5.77
C ARG A 73 19.70 -1.68 -6.67
N ARG A 74 19.20 -0.88 -7.61
CA ARG A 74 20.00 -0.09 -8.54
C ARG A 74 20.32 1.28 -7.93
N LYS A 75 21.61 1.53 -7.64
CA LYS A 75 22.10 2.77 -7.02
C LYS A 75 21.96 4.02 -7.91
N GLU A 76 21.71 3.83 -9.20
CA GLU A 76 21.51 4.90 -10.19
C GLU A 76 20.21 5.69 -9.96
N TRP A 77 19.19 5.04 -9.35
CA TRP A 77 17.91 5.69 -9.08
C TRP A 77 17.97 6.60 -7.85
N PRO A 78 17.18 7.68 -7.83
CA PRO A 78 17.16 8.60 -6.71
C PRO A 78 16.69 7.90 -5.43
N HIS A 79 17.38 8.18 -4.32
CA HIS A 79 17.03 7.65 -2.99
C HIS A 79 15.55 7.88 -2.65
N PHE A 80 15.01 9.04 -3.03
CA PHE A 80 13.59 9.38 -2.87
C PHE A 80 12.64 8.32 -3.46
N LEU A 81 12.89 7.87 -4.70
CA LEU A 81 12.05 6.85 -5.34
C LEU A 81 12.18 5.51 -4.63
N ARG A 82 13.42 5.13 -4.28
CA ARG A 82 13.73 3.86 -3.62
C ARG A 82 13.05 3.78 -2.25
N PHE A 83 13.06 4.86 -1.49
CA PHE A 83 12.36 4.98 -0.22
C PHE A 83 10.85 4.75 -0.37
N HIS A 84 10.19 5.45 -1.31
CA HIS A 84 8.74 5.32 -1.49
C HIS A 84 8.31 3.93 -1.98
N ILE A 85 9.14 3.26 -2.79
CA ILE A 85 8.89 1.86 -3.19
C ILE A 85 8.97 0.93 -1.97
N ILE A 86 10.00 1.08 -1.12
CA ILE A 86 10.11 0.27 0.09
C ILE A 86 8.96 0.56 1.05
N MET A 87 8.59 1.82 1.24
CA MET A 87 7.43 2.20 2.06
C MET A 87 6.15 1.50 1.60
N ALA A 88 5.86 1.54 0.30
CA ALA A 88 4.69 0.86 -0.25
C ALA A 88 4.75 -0.66 -0.04
N MET A 89 5.92 -1.27 -0.27
CA MET A 89 6.15 -2.69 -0.07
C MET A 89 5.97 -3.10 1.40
N LEU A 90 6.47 -2.30 2.35
CA LEU A 90 6.30 -2.56 3.79
C LEU A 90 4.83 -2.44 4.21
N LEU A 91 4.11 -1.42 3.73
CA LEU A 91 2.69 -1.25 4.02
C LEU A 91 1.82 -2.39 3.48
N GLU A 92 2.15 -2.90 2.29
CA GLU A 92 1.47 -4.06 1.72
C GLU A 92 1.76 -5.32 2.53
N ASN A 93 3.04 -5.61 2.82
CA ASN A 93 3.43 -6.80 3.58
C ASN A 93 2.89 -6.77 5.01
N ALA A 94 2.84 -5.61 5.66
CA ALA A 94 2.23 -5.45 6.98
C ALA A 94 0.74 -5.81 6.95
N TYR A 95 0.00 -5.32 5.95
CA TYR A 95 -1.41 -5.65 5.79
C TYR A 95 -1.62 -7.16 5.52
N GLN A 96 -0.83 -7.77 4.63
CA GLN A 96 -0.88 -9.21 4.39
C GLN A 96 -0.56 -10.01 5.66
N ALA A 97 0.44 -9.60 6.43
CA ALA A 97 0.82 -10.26 7.68
C ALA A 97 -0.31 -10.18 8.71
N ILE A 98 -0.99 -9.03 8.84
CA ILE A 98 -2.19 -8.88 9.69
C ILE A 98 -3.29 -9.83 9.21
N ALA A 99 -3.60 -9.83 7.92
CA ALA A 99 -4.64 -10.71 7.36
C ALA A 99 -4.37 -12.19 7.62
N ILE A 100 -3.14 -12.64 7.39
CA ILE A 100 -2.71 -14.02 7.67
C ILE A 100 -2.78 -14.31 9.17
N ALA A 101 -2.27 -13.43 10.02
CA ALA A 101 -2.30 -13.62 11.47
C ALA A 101 -3.73 -13.74 11.99
N CYS A 102 -4.66 -12.97 11.44
CA CYS A 102 -6.07 -13.05 11.83
C CYS A 102 -6.74 -14.36 11.38
N THR A 103 -6.22 -15.08 10.38
CA THR A 103 -6.73 -16.43 10.05
C THR A 103 -6.49 -17.46 11.16
N TRP A 104 -5.55 -17.19 12.07
CA TRP A 104 -5.28 -18.05 13.23
C TRP A 104 -6.28 -17.84 14.37
N LEU A 105 -7.10 -16.78 14.32
CA LEU A 105 -8.12 -16.51 15.32
C LEU A 105 -9.36 -17.40 15.10
N PRO A 106 -10.11 -17.72 16.17
CA PRO A 106 -11.37 -18.45 16.04
C PRO A 106 -12.33 -17.73 15.09
N LYS A 107 -12.91 -18.47 14.13
CA LYS A 107 -13.83 -17.92 13.12
C LYS A 107 -14.98 -17.12 13.73
N THR A 108 -15.43 -17.47 14.93
CA THR A 108 -16.49 -16.78 15.67
C THR A 108 -16.13 -15.34 16.04
N LEU A 109 -14.86 -15.07 16.36
CA LEU A 109 -14.37 -13.73 16.69
C LEU A 109 -14.10 -12.89 15.43
N TYR A 110 -13.64 -13.56 14.37
CA TYR A 110 -13.12 -12.94 13.15
C TYR A 110 -14.15 -12.72 12.03
N ARG A 111 -15.20 -13.55 11.95
CA ARG A 111 -16.32 -13.39 10.99
C ARG A 111 -17.61 -12.86 11.61
N GLY A 112 -17.64 -12.66 12.93
CA GLY A 112 -18.77 -11.99 13.60
C GLY A 112 -18.73 -10.46 13.44
N GLU A 113 -19.68 -9.76 14.05
CA GLU A 113 -19.77 -8.28 14.01
C GLU A 113 -18.47 -7.59 14.47
N LEU A 114 -17.78 -8.15 15.47
CA LEU A 114 -16.50 -7.63 15.95
C LEU A 114 -15.40 -7.68 14.87
N GLY A 115 -15.37 -8.76 14.09
CA GLY A 115 -14.42 -8.90 12.98
C GLY A 115 -14.68 -7.88 11.88
N MET A 116 -15.95 -7.57 11.61
CA MET A 116 -16.32 -6.54 10.64
C MET A 116 -15.85 -5.15 11.07
N HIS A 117 -16.09 -4.76 12.33
CA HIS A 117 -15.60 -3.48 12.86
C HIS A 117 -14.07 -3.40 12.89
N PHE A 118 -13.40 -4.50 13.24
CA PHE A 118 -11.95 -4.59 13.18
C PHE A 118 -11.43 -4.37 11.76
N TRP A 119 -11.97 -5.09 10.77
CA TRP A 119 -11.55 -4.96 9.37
C TRP A 119 -11.81 -3.58 8.80
N LEU A 120 -12.95 -2.98 9.15
CA LEU A 120 -13.27 -1.60 8.78
C LEU A 120 -12.23 -0.62 9.34
N ALA A 121 -11.88 -0.74 10.62
CA ALA A 121 -10.87 0.10 11.25
C ALA A 121 -9.49 -0.08 10.60
N VAL A 122 -9.06 -1.32 10.36
CA VAL A 122 -7.80 -1.62 9.66
C VAL A 122 -7.80 -1.01 8.25
N MET A 123 -8.91 -1.11 7.53
CA MET A 123 -9.09 -0.50 6.21
C MET A 123 -8.93 1.01 6.24
N PHE A 124 -9.61 1.71 7.16
CA PHE A 124 -9.51 3.16 7.27
C PHE A 124 -8.09 3.62 7.64
N VAL A 125 -7.44 2.93 8.58
CA VAL A 125 -6.06 3.23 8.96
C VAL A 125 -5.11 3.03 7.78
N GLN A 126 -5.28 1.94 7.03
CA GLN A 126 -4.46 1.65 5.84
C GLN A 126 -4.68 2.70 4.75
N LEU A 127 -5.95 3.01 4.43
CA LEU A 127 -6.30 4.01 3.42
C LEU A 127 -5.73 5.38 3.76
N HIS A 128 -5.94 5.84 5.00
CA HIS A 128 -5.42 7.12 5.47
C HIS A 128 -3.89 7.16 5.38
N THR A 129 -3.21 6.10 5.85
CA THR A 129 -1.75 5.99 5.79
C THR A 129 -1.23 6.06 4.36
N VAL A 130 -1.86 5.33 3.43
CA VAL A 130 -1.47 5.31 2.02
C VAL A 130 -1.69 6.68 1.36
N VAL A 131 -2.83 7.32 1.60
CA VAL A 131 -3.14 8.66 1.07
C VAL A 131 -2.14 9.69 1.59
N GLU A 132 -1.81 9.67 2.88
CA GLU A 132 -0.79 10.54 3.46
C GLU A 132 0.60 10.28 2.85
N CYS A 133 0.95 9.02 2.61
CA CYS A 133 2.19 8.68 1.92
C CYS A 133 2.24 9.23 0.48
N MET A 134 1.14 9.11 -0.27
CA MET A 134 1.02 9.69 -1.62
C MET A 134 1.10 11.22 -1.59
N ARG A 135 0.43 11.88 -0.63
CA ARG A 135 0.49 13.33 -0.42
C ARG A 135 1.92 13.81 -0.16
N CYS A 136 2.66 13.06 0.68
CA CYS A 136 4.07 13.30 0.96
C CYS A 136 4.92 13.14 -0.31
N ALA A 137 4.74 12.05 -1.06
CA ALA A 137 5.45 11.80 -2.31
C ALA A 137 5.22 12.92 -3.34
N LEU A 138 3.97 13.36 -3.55
CA LEU A 138 3.60 14.47 -4.44
C LEU A 138 4.21 15.81 -3.99
N SER A 139 4.31 16.02 -2.68
CA SER A 139 4.97 17.18 -2.08
C SER A 139 6.50 17.12 -2.18
N GLY A 140 7.06 15.96 -2.57
CA GLY A 140 8.50 15.70 -2.61
C GLY A 140 9.11 15.54 -1.22
N LYS A 141 8.31 15.09 -0.25
CA LYS A 141 8.69 14.82 1.13
C LYS A 141 8.70 13.32 1.39
N TYR A 142 9.58 12.88 2.26
CA TYR A 142 9.56 11.52 2.79
C TYR A 142 8.34 11.35 3.70
N ALA A 143 7.61 10.25 3.53
CA ALA A 143 6.48 9.91 4.38
C ALA A 143 6.98 9.49 5.77
N ASP A 144 6.34 10.00 6.83
CA ASP A 144 6.69 9.67 8.20
C ASP A 144 5.57 8.82 8.82
N VAL A 145 5.73 7.50 8.75
CA VAL A 145 4.83 6.53 9.34
C VAL A 145 5.61 5.82 10.45
N PRO A 146 5.14 5.86 11.71
CA PRO A 146 5.86 5.27 12.84
C PRO A 146 6.29 3.82 12.55
N PHE A 147 7.54 3.48 12.91
CA PHE A 147 8.20 2.17 12.70
C PHE A 147 8.49 1.80 11.23
N VAL A 148 7.63 2.19 10.29
CA VAL A 148 7.75 1.87 8.86
C VAL A 148 8.78 2.78 8.18
N SER A 149 8.79 4.08 8.51
CA SER A 149 9.69 5.07 7.92
C SER A 149 11.16 4.74 8.20
N ASP A 150 11.50 4.44 9.46
CA ASP A 150 12.86 4.04 9.86
C ASP A 150 13.33 2.78 9.11
N THR A 151 12.45 1.78 9.01
CA THR A 151 12.73 0.56 8.26
C THR A 151 12.95 0.85 6.79
N ALA A 152 12.14 1.76 6.21
CA ALA A 152 12.30 2.16 4.82
C ALA A 152 13.61 2.90 4.57
N TYR A 153 14.06 3.77 5.49
CA TYR A 153 15.36 4.42 5.40
C TYR A 153 16.52 3.43 5.42
N ILE A 154 16.46 2.44 6.29
CA ILE A 154 17.51 1.40 6.40
C ILE A 154 17.61 0.61 5.08
N HIS A 155 16.47 0.21 4.51
CA HIS A 155 16.45 -0.59 3.28
C HIS A 155 16.68 0.26 2.02
N SER A 156 16.43 1.58 2.07
CA SER A 156 16.66 2.50 0.96
C SER A 156 18.10 2.96 0.87
N ASP A 157 18.95 2.73 1.87
CA ASP A 157 20.38 2.92 1.76
C ASP A 157 21.13 1.57 1.72
N PRO A 158 21.58 1.13 0.52
CA PRO A 158 22.27 -0.15 0.35
C PRO A 158 23.73 -0.07 0.81
N LYS A 159 24.12 0.96 1.59
CA LYS A 159 25.44 1.07 2.23
C LYS A 159 25.46 0.58 3.68
N ILE A 160 24.30 0.24 4.25
CA ILE A 160 24.18 -0.22 5.64
C ILE A 160 24.44 -1.75 5.74
N PHE A 161 24.61 -2.44 4.60
CA PHE A 161 25.03 -3.84 4.51
C PHE A 161 26.05 -4.06 3.39
#